data_AF-A0A554J0X0-F1
#
_entry.id   AF-A0A554J0X0-F1
#
_cell.length_a   1.000
_cell.length_b   1.000
_cell.length_c   1.000
_cell.angle_alpha   90.00
_cell.angle_beta   90.00
_cell.angle_gamma   90.00
#
_symmetry.space_group_name_H-M   'P 1'
#
loop_
_entity.id
_entity.type
_entity.pdbx_description
1 polymer ?
#
loop_
_entity_poly.entity_id
_entity_poly.type
_entity_poly.pdbx_seq_one_letter_code
_entity_poly.pdbx_strand_id
1 'polypeptide(L)' 'MKAVTRNLIRRRCRAVLEKSAQSTPPGVYMFLAKKDAAKATYSELAHDIETLLRNIRGAH' A
#
# COMPACT_ATOMS: atom_id res chain seq x y z
N MET A 1 -7.45 -16.65 5.31
CA MET A 1 -7.12 -15.99 4.02
C MET A 1 -6.22 -16.92 3.21
N LYS A 2 -6.56 -17.23 1.95
CA LYS A 2 -5.79 -18.14 1.08
C LYS A 2 -4.43 -17.54 0.70
N ALA A 3 -3.43 -18.38 0.43
CA ALA A 3 -2.08 -17.94 0.07
C ALA A 3 -2.06 -17.07 -1.20
N VAL A 4 -2.88 -17.43 -2.19
CA VAL A 4 -3.03 -16.68 -3.46
C VAL A 4 -3.48 -15.24 -3.21
N THR A 5 -4.49 -15.04 -2.36
CA THR A 5 -4.98 -13.68 -2.01
C THR A 5 -3.88 -12.86 -1.33
N ARG A 6 -3.06 -13.47 -0.45
CA ARG A 6 -1.97 -12.75 0.24
C ARG A 6 -0.91 -12.29 -0.74
N ASN A 7 -0.54 -13.17 -1.67
CA ASN A 7 0.44 -12.85 -2.71
C ASN A 7 -0.09 -11.78 -3.67
N LEU A 8 -1.38 -11.83 -4.01
CA LEU A 8 -2.02 -10.82 -4.84
C LEU A 8 -1.97 -9.43 -4.18
N ILE A 9 -2.37 -9.32 -2.91
CA ILE A 9 -2.29 -8.05 -2.17
C ILE A 9 -0.86 -7.56 -2.13
N ARG A 10 0.10 -8.42 -1.75
CA ARG A 10 1.52 -8.04 -1.71
C ARG A 10 2.00 -7.49 -3.05
N ARG A 11 1.62 -8.11 -4.17
CA ARG A 11 1.99 -7.66 -5.52
C ARG A 11 1.38 -6.30 -5.84
N ARG A 12 0.10 -6.10 -5.52
CA ARG A 12 -0.59 -4.82 -5.73
C ARG A 12 0.02 -3.69 -4.89
N CYS A 13 0.27 -3.94 -3.61
CA CYS A 13 0.90 -2.95 -2.73
C CYS A 13 2.29 -2.56 -3.24
N ARG A 14 3.12 -3.52 -3.68
CA ARG A 14 4.43 -3.22 -4.27
C ARG A 14 4.32 -2.34 -5.51
N ALA A 15 3.42 -2.67 -6.44
CA ALA A 15 3.23 -1.90 -7.66
C ALA A 15 2.79 -0.44 -7.39
N VAL A 16 2.02 -0.20 -6.32
CA VAL A 16 1.67 1.17 -5.90
C VAL A 16 2.88 1.86 -5.29
N LEU A 17 3.58 1.20 -4.36
CA LEU A 17 4.73 1.77 -3.66
C LEU A 17 5.88 2.11 -4.60
N GLU A 18 6.14 1.29 -5.61
CA GLU A 18 7.17 1.56 -6.63
C GLU A 18 6.93 2.90 -7.35
N LYS A 19 5.66 3.26 -7.60
CA LYS A 19 5.30 4.55 -8.22
C LYS A 19 5.49 5.72 -7.27
N SER A 20 5.18 5.52 -5.99
CA SER A 20 5.28 6.58 -4.97
C SER A 20 6.66 6.64 -4.30
N ALA A 21 7.59 5.74 -4.63
CA ALA A 21 8.91 5.66 -3.99
C ALA A 21 9.73 6.94 -4.16
N GLN A 22 9.67 7.59 -5.33
CA GLN A 22 10.43 8.82 -5.60
C GLN A 22 10.01 10.00 -4.73
N SER A 23 8.74 10.07 -4.32
CA SER A 23 8.21 11.16 -3.50
C SER A 23 8.21 10.83 -2.01
N THR A 24 8.51 9.58 -1.64
CA THR A 24 8.51 9.14 -0.24
C THR A 24 9.90 9.36 0.38
N PRO A 25 10.00 9.97 1.58
CA PRO A 25 11.29 10.15 2.24
C PRO A 25 12.06 8.83 2.41
N PRO A 26 13.40 8.84 2.40
CA PRO A 26 14.17 7.64 2.69
C PRO A 26 13.83 7.10 4.08
N GLY A 27 13.51 5.81 4.18
CA GLY A 27 13.14 5.19 5.43
C GLY A 27 12.70 3.74 5.27
N VAL A 28 12.55 3.05 6.41
CA VAL A 28 11.98 1.70 6.46
C VAL A 28 10.49 1.82 6.77
N TYR A 29 9.65 1.40 5.83
CA TYR A 29 8.19 1.43 5.97
C TYR A 29 7.61 0.03 6.08
N MET A 30 6.76 -0.19 7.08
CA MET A 30 6.06 -1.46 7.28
C MET A 30 4.56 -1.29 6.97
N PHE A 31 4.10 -1.95 5.91
CA PHE A 31 2.69 -1.99 5.54
C PHE A 31 2.06 -3.31 6.01
N LEU A 32 1.04 -3.22 6.86
CA LEU A 32 0.29 -4.37 7.35
C LEU A 32 -1.11 -4.39 6.71
N ALA A 33 -1.39 -5.43 5.92
CA ALA A 33 -2.73 -5.64 5.35
C ALA A 33 -3.68 -6.19 6.41
N LYS A 34 -4.75 -5.46 6.72
CA LYS A 34 -5.85 -5.93 7.58
C LYS A 34 -6.64 -7.04 6.88
N LYS A 35 -7.44 -7.81 7.63
CA LYS A 35 -8.27 -8.91 7.08
C LYS A 35 -9.15 -8.45 5.91
N ASP A 36 -9.69 -7.24 5.98
CA ASP A 36 -10.59 -6.69 4.96
C ASP A 36 -9.91 -6.30 3.65
N ALA A 37 -8.58 -6.14 3.65
CA ALA A 37 -7.80 -5.89 2.43
C ALA A 37 -7.93 -7.04 1.41
N ALA A 38 -8.37 -8.22 1.84
CA ALA A 38 -8.69 -9.36 0.95
C ALA A 38 -9.81 -9.07 -0.05
N LYS A 39 -10.69 -8.11 0.25
CA LYS A 39 -11.81 -7.70 -0.62
C LYS A 39 -11.51 -6.43 -1.41
N ALA A 40 -10.40 -5.75 -1.10
CA ALA A 40 -10.05 -4.48 -1.72
C ALA A 40 -9.66 -4.66 -3.20
N THR A 41 -10.22 -3.81 -4.02
CA THR A 41 -9.82 -3.57 -5.40
C THR A 41 -8.44 -2.93 -5.45
N TYR A 42 -7.83 -2.92 -6.64
CA TYR A 42 -6.54 -2.27 -6.82
C TYR A 42 -6.61 -0.76 -6.54
N SER A 43 -7.68 -0.08 -7.00
CA SER A 43 -7.89 1.35 -6.80
C SER A 43 -8.04 1.73 -5.33
N GLU A 44 -8.75 0.91 -4.53
CA GLU A 44 -8.88 1.13 -3.09
C GLU A 44 -7.52 0.98 -2.38
N LEU A 45 -6.75 -0.06 -2.71
CA LEU A 45 -5.41 -0.23 -2.15
C LEU A 45 -4.48 0.93 -2.53
N ALA A 46 -4.58 1.43 -3.77
CA ALA A 46 -3.79 2.56 -4.21
C ALA A 46 -4.15 3.84 -3.45
N HIS A 47 -5.46 4.09 -3.28
CA HIS A 47 -5.97 5.24 -2.53
C HIS A 47 -5.54 5.22 -1.06
N ASP A 48 -5.65 4.06 -0.40
CA ASP A 48 -5.28 3.89 1.01
C ASP A 48 -3.78 4.10 1.21
N ILE A 49 -2.95 3.47 0.37
CA ILE A 49 -1.48 3.62 0.44
C ILE A 49 -1.08 5.07 0.21
N GLU A 50 -1.63 5.73 -0.81
CA GLU A 50 -1.30 7.12 -1.11
C GLU A 50 -1.72 8.06 0.03
N THR A 51 -2.85 7.77 0.69
CA THR A 51 -3.28 8.51 1.88
C THR A 51 -2.31 8.33 3.05
N LEU A 52 -1.84 7.12 3.31
CA LEU A 52 -0.81 6.88 4.32
C LEU A 52 0.51 7.59 3.99
N LEU A 53 0.94 7.57 2.73
CA LEU A 53 2.16 8.25 2.29
C LEU A 53 2.06 9.78 2.36
N ARG A 54 0.89 10.37 2.05
CA ARG A 54 0.66 11.82 2.23
C ARG A 54 0.86 12.23 3.68
N ASN A 55 0.34 11.46 4.62
CA ASN A 55 0.52 11.71 6.06
C ASN A 55 2.00 11.65 6.45
N ILE A 56 2.75 10.68 5.91
CA ILE A 56 4.20 10.55 6.14
C ILE A 56 4.97 11.75 5.58
N ARG A 57 4.56 12.28 4.41
CA ARG A 57 5.20 13.44 3.77
C ARG A 57 4.90 14.77 4.47
N GLY A 58 4.03 14.79 5.47
CA GLY A 58 3.61 16.03 6.16
C GLY A 58 2.70 16.91 5.30
N ALA A 59 2.10 16.36 4.23
CA ALA A 59 1.10 17.06 3.44
C ALA A 59 -0.24 16.99 4.16
N HIS A 60 -0.55 18.04 4.94
CA HIS A 60 -1.88 18.30 5.49
C HIS A 60 -2.81 18.89 4.43
#